data_AF-A0A7D4C293-F1
#
_entry.id   AF-A0A7D4C293-F1
#
_cell.length_a   1.000
_cell.length_b   1.000
_cell.length_c   1.000
_cell.angle_alpha   90.00
_cell.angle_beta   90.00
_cell.angle_gamma   90.00
#
_symmetry.space_group_name_H-M   'P 1'
#
loop_
_entity.id
_entity.type
_entity.pdbx_description
1 polymer ?
#
loop_
_entity_poly.entity_id
_entity_poly.type
_entity_poly.pdbx_seq_one_letter_code
_entity_poly.pdbx_strand_id
1 'polypeptide(L)'
;MPSRRNFLAGVSVVGAVGVAGCVSSVDTTTGRVFVKSINVEATASDGNATRIDLLTVLFERLENILHGQYDPEYVGSALDDRTVTVSDSLHEELKNQFGDVRYLVNVAPVGGNENPVNVAVTQADFNELTLGGRATVSTRSGEDEFRYLRVHNTEPRNQAISESNIRSFDLESAINSN
;
A
#
# COMPACT_ATOMS: atom_id res chain seq x y z
N MET A 1 -27.23 -56.84 -60.63
CA MET A 1 -25.87 -57.22 -60.17
C MET A 1 -25.39 -56.21 -59.14
N PRO A 2 -24.62 -56.65 -58.13
CA PRO A 2 -24.40 -55.97 -56.84
C PRO A 2 -23.08 -55.19 -56.76
N SER A 3 -22.94 -54.29 -55.78
CA SER A 3 -21.69 -53.99 -55.03
C SER A 3 -22.02 -52.91 -53.98
N ARG A 4 -22.13 -53.18 -52.67
CA ARG A 4 -21.14 -53.47 -51.60
C ARG A 4 -20.08 -52.38 -51.32
N ARG A 5 -20.18 -51.83 -50.08
CA ARG A 5 -19.12 -51.31 -49.16
C ARG A 5 -18.55 -49.92 -49.53
N ASN A 6 -18.16 -49.03 -48.61
CA ASN A 6 -17.76 -49.14 -47.20
C ASN A 6 -17.62 -47.74 -46.55
N PHE A 7 -17.68 -47.72 -45.22
CA PHE A 7 -16.90 -46.90 -44.26
C PHE A 7 -17.25 -45.43 -43.94
N LEU A 8 -17.54 -45.26 -42.65
CA LEU A 8 -17.48 -44.06 -41.83
C LEU A 8 -16.06 -43.48 -41.81
N ALA A 9 -15.92 -42.17 -41.97
CA ALA A 9 -14.95 -41.31 -41.29
C ALA A 9 -15.09 -39.88 -41.81
N GLY A 10 -15.10 -38.89 -40.92
CA GLY A 10 -14.97 -37.48 -41.33
C GLY A 10 -15.48 -36.50 -40.32
N VAL A 11 -14.80 -36.44 -39.17
CA VAL A 11 -14.96 -35.50 -38.05
C VAL A 11 -15.37 -34.10 -38.51
N SER A 12 -16.52 -33.64 -38.03
CA SER A 12 -16.93 -32.24 -38.03
C SER A 12 -15.96 -31.45 -37.13
N VAL A 13 -15.04 -30.71 -37.74
CA VAL A 13 -14.27 -29.67 -37.04
C VAL A 13 -15.24 -28.52 -36.77
N VAL A 14 -15.94 -28.58 -35.64
CA VAL A 14 -16.45 -27.37 -35.00
C VAL A 14 -15.20 -26.66 -34.51
N GLY A 15 -14.75 -25.67 -35.28
CA GLY A 15 -13.71 -24.75 -34.84
C GLY A 15 -14.21 -24.08 -33.56
N ALA A 16 -13.78 -24.61 -32.42
CA ALA A 16 -13.85 -23.90 -31.18
C ALA A 16 -13.00 -22.65 -31.39
N VAL A 17 -13.66 -21.52 -31.59
CA VAL A 17 -13.04 -20.23 -31.40
C VAL A 17 -12.66 -20.23 -29.93
N GLY A 18 -11.43 -20.62 -29.64
CA GLY A 18 -10.84 -20.45 -28.32
C GLY A 18 -10.97 -18.97 -28.04
N VAL A 19 -11.91 -18.63 -27.17
CA VAL A 19 -11.91 -17.32 -26.52
C VAL A 19 -10.62 -17.37 -25.73
N ALA A 20 -9.54 -16.83 -26.31
CA ALA A 20 -8.39 -16.41 -25.55
C ALA A 20 -8.96 -15.40 -24.57
N GLY A 21 -9.31 -15.90 -23.38
CA GLY A 21 -9.59 -15.05 -22.24
C GLY A 21 -8.31 -14.27 -22.07
N CYS A 22 -8.32 -13.04 -22.57
CA CYS A 22 -7.42 -12.01 -22.10
C CYS A 22 -7.62 -11.99 -20.60
N VAL A 23 -6.76 -12.71 -19.87
CA VAL A 23 -6.53 -12.49 -18.47
C VAL A 23 -6.16 -11.01 -18.40
N SER A 24 -7.11 -10.19 -17.95
CA SER A 24 -6.90 -8.78 -17.70
C SER A 24 -5.70 -8.70 -16.77
N SER A 25 -4.52 -8.40 -17.33
CA SER A 25 -3.33 -8.15 -16.53
C SER A 25 -3.68 -6.97 -15.65
N VAL A 26 -3.84 -7.20 -14.36
CA VAL A 26 -3.94 -6.12 -13.40
C VAL A 26 -2.65 -5.32 -13.55
N ASP A 27 -2.73 -4.04 -13.93
CA ASP A 27 -1.54 -3.21 -14.10
C ASP A 27 -0.75 -3.20 -12.78
N THR A 28 0.44 -3.79 -12.81
CA THR A 28 1.36 -3.82 -11.68
C THR A 28 2.46 -2.78 -11.87
N THR A 29 2.70 -1.98 -10.84
CA THR A 29 3.82 -1.05 -10.76
C THR A 29 4.91 -1.65 -9.90
N THR A 30 6.15 -1.64 -10.39
CA THR A 30 7.32 -1.99 -9.57
C THR A 30 8.10 -0.73 -9.24
N GLY A 31 8.16 -0.41 -7.95
CA GLY A 31 8.73 0.83 -7.46
C GLY A 31 9.48 0.69 -6.15
N ARG A 32 10.00 1.80 -5.66
CA ARG A 32 10.58 1.92 -4.32
C ARG A 32 9.58 2.57 -3.38
N VAL A 33 9.49 2.09 -2.15
CA VAL A 33 8.63 2.68 -1.11
C VAL A 33 9.33 3.92 -0.57
N PHE A 34 8.73 5.09 -0.78
CA PHE A 34 9.31 6.37 -0.35
C PHE A 34 8.65 6.93 0.90
N VAL A 35 7.36 6.70 1.09
CA VAL A 35 6.62 7.28 2.22
C VAL A 35 5.75 6.21 2.85
N LYS A 36 5.70 6.22 4.18
CA LYS A 36 4.69 5.54 4.99
C LYS A 36 4.07 6.56 5.93
N SER A 37 2.76 6.58 6.00
CA SER A 37 2.02 7.47 6.90
C SER A 37 0.86 6.73 7.57
N ILE A 38 0.60 7.08 8.83
CA ILE A 38 -0.55 6.64 9.62
C ILE A 38 -1.42 7.88 9.83
N ASN A 39 -2.64 7.81 9.32
CA ASN A 39 -3.62 8.88 9.36
C ASN A 39 -4.84 8.44 10.16
N VAL A 40 -5.38 9.35 10.97
CA VAL A 40 -6.61 9.10 11.72
C VAL A 40 -7.63 10.19 11.46
N GLU A 41 -8.90 9.86 11.61
CA GLU A 41 -9.99 10.84 11.63
C GLU A 41 -10.32 11.19 13.08
N ALA A 42 -9.99 12.41 13.48
CA ALA A 42 -10.29 12.96 14.79
C ALA A 42 -11.48 13.90 14.71
N THR A 43 -12.43 13.77 15.63
CA THR A 43 -13.56 14.70 15.73
C THR A 43 -13.18 15.83 16.68
N ALA A 44 -13.17 17.06 16.17
CA ALA A 44 -12.94 18.24 16.99
C ALA A 44 -14.15 18.53 17.91
N SER A 45 -13.96 19.38 18.92
CA SER A 45 -14.99 19.75 19.90
C SER A 45 -16.24 20.41 19.28
N ASP A 46 -16.12 20.94 18.06
CA ASP A 46 -17.21 21.52 17.28
C ASP A 46 -18.02 20.47 16.48
N GLY A 47 -17.65 19.19 16.59
CA GLY A 47 -18.27 18.07 15.90
C GLY A 47 -17.75 17.82 14.48
N ASN A 48 -16.79 18.61 13.98
CA ASN A 48 -16.20 18.41 12.66
C ASN A 48 -15.11 17.34 12.69
N ALA A 49 -15.19 16.38 11.77
CA ALA A 49 -14.15 15.38 11.56
C ALA A 49 -13.00 15.98 10.74
N THR A 50 -11.76 15.86 11.24
CA THR A 50 -10.53 16.27 10.57
C THR A 50 -9.58 15.10 10.48
N ARG A 51 -8.90 14.95 9.34
CA ARG A 51 -7.90 13.91 9.14
C ARG A 51 -6.51 14.43 9.53
N ILE A 52 -5.80 13.66 10.34
CA ILE A 52 -4.54 14.04 10.98
C ILE A 52 -3.50 12.94 10.77
N ASP A 53 -2.31 13.32 10.34
CA ASP A 53 -1.13 12.46 10.28
C ASP A 53 -0.59 12.25 11.70
N LEU A 54 -0.72 11.03 12.25
CA LEU A 54 -0.04 10.66 13.51
C LEU A 54 1.43 10.31 13.27
N LEU A 55 1.75 9.78 12.08
CA LEU A 55 3.12 9.46 11.68
C LEU A 55 3.24 9.69 10.18
N THR A 56 4.34 10.33 9.78
CA THR A 56 4.77 10.40 8.38
C THR A 56 6.28 10.24 8.34
N VAL A 57 6.74 9.17 7.68
CA VAL A 57 8.17 8.87 7.49
C VAL A 57 8.46 8.74 6.00
N LEU A 58 9.47 9.46 5.56
CA LEU A 58 9.97 9.53 4.19
C LEU A 58 11.39 8.97 4.11
N PHE A 59 11.67 8.22 3.06
CA PHE A 59 13.00 7.74 2.70
C PHE A 59 13.63 8.67 1.66
N GLU A 60 14.75 9.30 2.02
CA GLU A 60 15.55 10.10 1.11
C GLU A 60 16.61 9.23 0.42
N ARG A 61 16.38 8.92 -0.86
CA ARG A 61 17.22 7.99 -1.62
C ARG A 61 18.67 8.44 -1.79
N LEU A 62 18.90 9.74 -2.00
CA LEU A 62 20.24 10.25 -2.32
C LEU A 62 21.18 10.15 -1.12
N GLU A 63 20.66 10.43 0.07
CA GLU A 63 21.43 10.43 1.31
C GLU A 63 21.30 9.11 2.09
N ASN A 64 20.32 8.27 1.72
CA ASN A 64 19.98 7.03 2.41
C ASN A 64 19.59 7.28 3.88
N ILE A 65 18.76 8.31 4.09
CA ILE A 65 18.30 8.82 5.39
C ILE A 65 16.78 8.68 5.49
N LEU A 66 16.26 8.49 6.71
CA LEU A 66 14.84 8.63 7.00
C LEU A 66 14.56 10.00 7.60
N HIS A 67 13.55 10.69 7.07
CA HIS A 67 13.02 11.93 7.62
C HIS A 67 11.59 11.71 8.05
N GLY A 68 11.13 12.42 9.07
CA GLY A 68 9.71 12.36 9.39
C GLY A 68 9.34 12.99 10.71
N GLN A 69 8.09 12.77 11.04
CA GLN A 69 7.54 13.14 12.32
C GLN A 69 6.52 12.09 12.80
N TYR A 70 6.37 11.97 14.10
CA TYR A 70 5.36 11.11 14.70
C TYR A 70 4.92 11.62 16.05
N ASP A 71 3.72 11.24 16.47
CA ASP A 71 3.26 11.41 17.83
C ASP A 71 3.63 10.18 18.68
N PRO A 72 4.52 10.31 19.67
CA PRO A 72 4.96 9.17 20.47
C PRO A 72 3.87 8.59 21.38
N GLU A 73 2.86 9.39 21.75
CA GLU A 73 1.75 8.92 22.59
C GLU A 73 0.90 7.91 21.85
N TYR A 74 0.58 8.19 20.58
CA TYR A 74 -0.33 7.37 19.79
C TYR A 74 0.38 6.29 18.97
N VAL A 75 1.55 6.59 18.39
CA VAL A 75 2.19 5.72 17.39
C VAL A 75 3.67 5.49 17.68
N GLY A 76 4.14 5.77 18.90
CA GLY A 76 5.53 5.52 19.29
C GLY A 76 5.94 4.07 19.18
N SER A 77 5.03 3.13 19.47
CA SER A 77 5.26 1.68 19.30
C SER A 77 5.31 1.24 17.83
N ALA A 78 4.87 2.08 16.89
CA ALA A 78 4.88 1.76 15.47
C ALA A 78 6.27 1.92 14.84
N LEU A 79 7.16 2.66 15.49
CA LEU A 79 8.50 2.96 14.99
C LEU A 79 9.55 2.22 15.82
N ASP A 80 10.08 1.13 15.28
CA ASP A 80 11.16 0.35 15.90
C ASP A 80 12.32 0.14 14.92
N ASP A 81 13.55 0.28 15.38
CA ASP A 81 14.79 0.16 14.60
C ASP A 81 14.69 0.74 13.17
N ARG A 82 14.20 1.98 13.04
CA ARG A 82 14.07 2.70 11.75
C ARG A 82 13.18 1.95 10.74
N THR A 83 12.20 1.22 11.25
CA THR A 83 11.16 0.50 10.53
C THR A 83 9.81 0.92 11.08
N VAL A 84 8.81 1.04 10.20
CA VAL A 84 7.45 1.42 10.59
C VAL A 84 6.54 0.20 10.44
N THR A 85 5.98 -0.29 11.53
CA THR A 85 5.07 -1.45 11.57
C THR A 85 3.95 -1.21 12.57
N VAL A 86 2.73 -1.63 12.26
CA VAL A 86 1.57 -1.45 13.13
C VAL A 86 1.11 -2.81 13.63
N SER A 87 1.20 -3.06 14.93
CA SER A 87 0.64 -4.27 15.53
C SER A 87 -0.90 -4.25 15.51
N ASP A 88 -1.51 -5.42 15.61
CA ASP A 88 -2.98 -5.53 15.71
C ASP A 88 -3.52 -4.81 16.94
N SER A 89 -2.78 -4.85 18.06
CA SER A 89 -3.16 -4.10 19.27
C SER A 89 -3.18 -2.60 19.03
N LEU A 90 -2.15 -2.06 18.37
CA LEU A 90 -2.09 -0.64 18.03
C LEU A 90 -3.20 -0.25 17.04
N HIS A 91 -3.47 -1.09 16.03
CA HIS A 91 -4.56 -0.86 15.09
C HIS A 91 -5.91 -0.74 15.79
N GLU A 92 -6.21 -1.66 16.71
CA GLU A 92 -7.46 -1.65 17.45
C GLU A 92 -7.53 -0.50 18.47
N GLU A 93 -6.42 -0.14 19.13
CA GLU A 93 -6.34 1.04 19.99
C GLU A 93 -6.68 2.32 19.21
N LEU A 94 -6.08 2.53 18.04
CA LEU A 94 -6.36 3.68 17.19
C LEU A 94 -7.82 3.69 16.72
N LYS A 95 -8.39 2.55 16.33
CA LYS A 95 -9.81 2.45 15.92
C LYS A 95 -10.79 2.70 17.07
N ASN A 96 -10.39 2.43 18.31
CA ASN A 96 -11.22 2.69 19.48
C ASN A 96 -11.19 4.18 19.87
N GLN A 97 -10.11 4.90 19.55
CA GLN A 97 -9.94 6.31 19.89
C GLN A 97 -10.42 7.26 18.77
N PHE A 98 -10.26 6.86 17.51
CA PHE A 98 -10.53 7.69 16.34
C PHE A 98 -11.64 7.11 15.47
N GLY A 99 -12.29 7.96 14.67
CA GLY A 99 -13.42 7.54 13.83
C GLY A 99 -13.02 6.60 12.69
N ASP A 100 -11.82 6.78 12.13
CA ASP A 100 -11.27 5.98 11.04
C ASP A 100 -9.74 6.00 11.09
N VAL A 101 -9.11 4.88 10.70
CA VAL A 101 -7.65 4.72 10.67
C VAL A 101 -7.23 4.31 9.26
N ARG A 102 -6.29 5.07 8.68
CA ARG A 102 -5.78 4.85 7.33
C ARG A 102 -4.27 4.74 7.32
N TYR A 103 -3.80 3.75 6.58
CA TYR A 103 -2.40 3.54 6.28
C TYR A 103 -2.15 3.98 4.85
N LEU A 104 -1.22 4.91 4.66
CA LEU A 104 -0.90 5.48 3.36
C LEU A 104 0.55 5.14 2.99
N VAL A 105 0.77 4.84 1.71
CA VAL A 105 2.12 4.63 1.18
C VAL A 105 2.32 5.35 -0.15
N ASN A 106 3.57 5.74 -0.39
CA ASN A 106 4.04 6.15 -1.71
C ASN A 106 4.99 5.09 -2.27
N VAL A 107 4.67 4.58 -3.46
CA VAL A 107 5.56 3.73 -4.25
C VAL A 107 5.92 4.46 -5.53
N ALA A 108 7.18 4.90 -5.66
CA ALA A 108 7.66 5.56 -6.86
C ALA A 108 8.28 4.55 -7.83
N PRO A 109 7.80 4.46 -9.08
CA PRO A 109 8.32 3.54 -10.09
C PRO A 109 9.82 3.72 -10.34
N VAL A 110 10.51 2.61 -10.62
CA VAL A 110 11.95 2.65 -10.94
C VAL A 110 12.19 3.02 -12.42
N GLY A 111 11.21 2.79 -13.30
CA GLY A 111 11.21 3.23 -14.69
C GLY A 111 10.50 4.58 -14.81
N GLY A 112 11.24 5.64 -15.16
CA GLY A 112 10.84 7.05 -15.02
C GLY A 112 9.65 7.57 -15.86
N ASN A 113 8.79 6.70 -16.39
CA ASN A 113 7.61 7.10 -17.17
C ASN A 113 6.28 6.78 -16.48
N GLU A 114 6.30 6.09 -15.33
CA GLU A 114 5.11 5.80 -14.54
C GLU A 114 4.95 6.84 -13.41
N ASN A 115 3.71 7.21 -13.11
CA ASN A 115 3.42 8.11 -11.98
C ASN A 115 3.60 7.37 -10.64
N PRO A 116 4.07 8.06 -9.59
CA PRO A 116 4.07 7.52 -8.24
C PRO A 116 2.69 7.06 -7.80
N VAL A 117 2.62 5.89 -7.19
CA VAL A 117 1.40 5.32 -6.63
C VAL A 117 1.26 5.80 -5.19
N ASN A 118 0.29 6.68 -4.94
CA ASN A 118 -0.08 7.21 -3.62
C ASN A 118 -1.48 6.72 -3.27
N VAL A 119 -1.59 5.78 -2.35
CA VAL A 119 -2.86 5.10 -2.06
C VAL A 119 -2.92 4.59 -0.63
N ALA A 120 -4.13 4.31 -0.17
CA ALA A 120 -4.34 3.58 1.07
C ALA A 120 -3.92 2.11 0.92
N VAL A 121 -3.54 1.48 2.02
CA VAL A 121 -3.18 0.06 2.11
C VAL A 121 -3.91 -0.57 3.29
N THR A 122 -4.02 -1.90 3.30
CA THR A 122 -4.39 -2.62 4.52
C THR A 122 -3.24 -2.55 5.54
N GLN A 123 -3.52 -2.81 6.81
CA GLN A 123 -2.48 -2.91 7.85
C GLN A 123 -1.43 -3.98 7.50
N ALA A 124 -1.86 -5.13 6.99
CA ALA A 124 -0.97 -6.22 6.60
C ALA A 124 -0.06 -5.79 5.44
N ASP A 125 -0.63 -5.25 4.35
CA ASP A 125 0.15 -4.73 3.22
C ASP A 125 1.09 -3.60 3.66
N PHE A 126 0.66 -2.72 4.58
CA PHE A 126 1.50 -1.68 5.14
C PHE A 126 2.73 -2.27 5.82
N ASN A 127 2.57 -3.31 6.64
CA ASN A 127 3.66 -3.94 7.38
C ASN A 127 4.64 -4.71 6.49
N GLU A 128 4.18 -5.25 5.36
CA GLU A 128 5.06 -5.90 4.36
C GLU A 128 5.98 -4.90 3.65
N LEU A 129 5.59 -3.63 3.57
CA LEU A 129 6.34 -2.59 2.85
C LEU A 129 7.43 -1.97 3.74
N THR A 130 8.67 -2.09 3.29
CA THR A 130 9.84 -1.47 3.92
C THR A 130 10.20 -0.16 3.23
N LEU A 131 10.35 0.94 3.99
CA LEU A 131 10.88 2.21 3.48
C LEU A 131 12.26 2.04 2.83
N GLY A 132 12.41 2.54 1.61
CA GLY A 132 13.60 2.35 0.79
C GLY A 132 13.72 0.95 0.18
N GLY A 133 12.84 0.00 0.52
CA GLY A 133 12.71 -1.29 -0.16
C GLY A 133 12.00 -1.17 -1.51
N ARG A 134 12.05 -2.24 -2.32
CA ARG A 134 11.30 -2.33 -3.58
C ARG A 134 10.02 -3.11 -3.36
N ALA A 135 8.98 -2.75 -4.10
CA ALA A 135 7.72 -3.48 -4.09
C ALA A 135 7.11 -3.53 -5.48
N THR A 136 6.48 -4.66 -5.80
CA THR A 136 5.59 -4.80 -6.96
C THR A 136 4.17 -4.76 -6.42
N VAL A 137 3.39 -3.79 -6.91
CA VAL A 137 2.08 -3.45 -6.35
C VAL A 137 1.07 -3.26 -7.47
N SER A 138 -0.20 -3.48 -7.16
CA SER A 138 -1.31 -3.06 -8.03
C SER A 138 -2.28 -2.20 -7.24
N THR A 139 -3.08 -1.39 -7.93
CA THR A 139 -4.21 -0.69 -7.29
C THR A 139 -5.52 -1.43 -7.58
N ARG A 140 -6.36 -1.56 -6.57
CA ARG A 140 -7.75 -2.02 -6.70
C ARG A 140 -8.68 -0.92 -6.21
N SER A 141 -9.85 -0.80 -6.82
CA SER A 141 -10.93 0.00 -6.24
C SER A 141 -11.35 -0.64 -4.91
N GLY A 142 -11.54 0.18 -3.88
CA GLY A 142 -12.11 -0.25 -2.60
C GLY A 142 -13.64 -0.30 -2.64
N GLU A 143 -14.24 -0.58 -1.48
CA GLU A 143 -15.69 -0.45 -1.27
C GLU A 143 -16.13 1.03 -1.25
N ASP A 144 -15.19 1.94 -0.98
CA ASP A 144 -15.35 3.40 -1.06
C ASP A 144 -14.74 3.96 -2.36
N GLU A 145 -14.87 5.29 -2.59
CA GLU A 145 -14.16 6.01 -3.68
C GLU A 145 -12.62 5.91 -3.61
N PHE A 146 -12.06 5.26 -2.58
CA PHE A 146 -10.62 5.11 -2.39
C PHE A 146 -10.05 3.91 -3.14
N ARG A 147 -8.86 4.11 -3.72
CA ARG A 147 -8.04 3.03 -4.27
C ARG A 147 -7.17 2.45 -3.17
N TYR A 148 -7.15 1.13 -3.08
CA TYR A 148 -6.26 0.38 -2.19
C TYR A 148 -5.12 -0.22 -2.98
N LEU A 149 -3.93 -0.18 -2.41
CA LEU A 149 -2.81 -0.97 -2.88
C LEU A 149 -3.03 -2.44 -2.52
N ARG A 150 -2.55 -3.31 -3.39
CA ARG A 150 -2.30 -4.73 -3.09
C ARG A 150 -0.84 -5.03 -3.37
N VAL A 151 -0.16 -5.61 -2.39
CA VAL A 151 1.24 -6.05 -2.53
C VAL A 151 1.28 -7.41 -3.21
N HIS A 152 2.19 -7.57 -4.17
CA HIS A 152 2.45 -8.86 -4.84
C HIS A 152 3.83 -9.42 -4.50
N ASN A 153 4.81 -8.53 -4.36
CA ASN A 153 6.18 -8.90 -4.02
C ASN A 153 6.86 -7.73 -3.30
N THR A 154 7.76 -8.05 -2.37
CA THR A 154 8.59 -7.07 -1.66
C THR A 154 10.04 -7.52 -1.64
N GLU A 155 10.93 -6.55 -1.76
CA GLU A 155 12.37 -6.73 -1.57
C GLU A 155 12.82 -5.72 -0.52
N PRO A 156 13.54 -6.16 0.53
CA PRO A 156 14.03 -5.24 1.54
C PRO A 156 15.02 -4.23 0.94
N ARG A 157 15.32 -3.18 1.70
CA ARG A 157 16.40 -2.26 1.35
C ARG A 157 17.74 -3.02 1.28
N ASN A 158 18.52 -2.76 0.22
CA ASN A 158 19.82 -3.40 0.00
C ASN A 158 20.94 -2.82 0.89
N GLN A 159 20.67 -1.73 1.60
CA GLN A 159 21.61 -1.03 2.46
C GLN A 159 20.90 -0.65 3.77
N ALA A 160 21.63 -0.72 4.88
CA ALA A 160 21.14 -0.19 6.15
C ALA A 160 21.00 1.33 6.03
N ILE A 161 20.01 1.90 6.72
CA ILE A 161 19.81 3.36 6.77
C ILE A 161 21.01 4.00 7.46
N SER A 162 21.59 5.01 6.82
CA SER A 162 22.77 5.72 7.33
C SER A 162 22.41 6.51 8.59
N GLU A 163 21.29 7.25 8.55
CA GLU A 163 20.84 8.15 9.60
C GLU A 163 19.31 8.25 9.62
N SER A 164 18.73 8.65 10.76
CA SER A 164 17.29 8.89 10.90
C SER A 164 17.04 10.20 11.63
N ASN A 165 16.39 11.14 10.94
CA ASN A 165 15.94 12.44 11.45
C ASN A 165 14.41 12.44 11.54
N ILE A 166 13.90 11.68 12.50
CA ILE A 166 12.46 11.57 12.79
C ILE A 166 12.20 12.32 14.09
N ARG A 167 11.33 13.33 14.03
CA ARG A 167 11.02 14.20 15.17
C ARG A 167 9.72 13.77 15.84
N SER A 168 9.62 13.97 17.14
CA SER A 168 8.33 13.84 17.83
C SER A 168 7.54 15.15 17.73
N PHE A 169 6.21 15.05 17.69
CA PHE A 169 5.31 16.16 17.99
C PHE A 169 4.25 15.69 18.99
N ASP A 170 3.51 16.64 19.55
CA ASP A 170 2.38 16.39 20.45
C ASP A 170 1.12 16.94 19.77
N LEU A 171 0.22 16.02 19.41
CA LEU A 171 -1.01 16.35 18.72
C LEU A 171 -1.95 17.19 19.57
N GLU A 172 -2.10 16.89 20.86
CA GLU A 172 -3.00 17.61 21.74
C GLU A 172 -2.56 19.07 21.90
N SER A 173 -1.25 19.30 22.03
CA SER A 173 -0.68 20.63 22.05
C SER A 173 -0.89 21.38 20.72
N ALA A 174 -0.85 20.67 19.58
CA ALA A 174 -1.03 21.27 18.26
C ALA A 174 -2.50 21.66 17.97
N ILE A 175 -3.46 20.86 18.45
CA ILE A 175 -4.90 21.13 18.29
C ILE A 175 -5.37 22.25 19.22
N ASN A 176 -4.90 22.28 20.48
CA ASN A 176 -5.34 23.25 21.49
C ASN A 176 -4.69 24.65 21.37
N SER A 177 -3.77 24.84 20.43
CA SER A 177 -3.08 26.12 20.20
C SER A 177 -3.75 27.00 19.14
N ASN A 178 -4.90 26.60 18.59
CA ASN A 178 -5.73 27.37 17.66
C ASN A 178 -7.04 27.83 18.32
#